data_AF-A0A7C3XB05-F1
#
_entry.id   AF-A0A7C3XB05-F1
#
_cell.length_a   1.000
_cell.length_b   1.000
_cell.length_c   1.000
_cell.angle_alpha   90.00
_cell.angle_beta   90.00
_cell.angle_gamma   90.00
#
_symmetry.space_group_name_H-M   'P 1'
#
loop_
_entity.id
_entity.type
_entity.pdbx_description
1 polymer ?
#
loop_
_entity_poly.entity_id
_entity_poly.type
_entity_poly.pdbx_seq_one_letter_code
_entity_poly.pdbx_strand_id
1 'polypeptide(L)'
;MRRTKQWRAVVGELASGVLLLAVVFLVGQFVTGEKQQGAPPQVEEPLSVSVTVDATRPTEAAAEIAGDEWWNGIAPSTALVRAGWLTLKGRILPFACDSDAVMVAAIRTHDGAAVGVHNRTPQPVSLRLGIILPQASYSAQRAVRSGDSITVEALQSVRTAKAVPAYKPGLIPAGGSVIYRFINPLVRAADAYRSASAEIAGLRSGHPTQYRRLKDAIKECPWLLTQAQKLASLPNPDPAVSHIHRALLCVRHAQALTTNGVGLGRIPRAAGQRIAGGLDELEDALGDASAAVLGLVANAVMSVEDEPTAAQYHVTVSLRNAGSKTIRAVRLWAAGDENTVVEPSDAAVFPTLHPGQTVTANFQVHLPEGAADFPIYGFVGYMAHGAPARLRQECY
;
A
#
# COMPACT_ATOMS: atom_id res chain seq x y z
N MET A 1 -69.04 33.79 -24.89
CA MET A 1 -69.41 33.28 -26.23
C MET A 1 -69.00 31.80 -26.30
N ARG A 2 -69.99 30.93 -26.54
CA ARG A 2 -69.97 29.54 -27.05
C ARG A 2 -68.76 28.64 -26.68
N ARG A 3 -68.91 27.69 -25.75
CA ARG A 3 -69.50 26.32 -25.87
C ARG A 3 -68.78 25.36 -26.82
N THR A 4 -68.58 24.16 -26.26
CA THR A 4 -68.48 22.81 -26.85
C THR A 4 -67.17 22.32 -27.47
N LYS A 5 -66.53 21.36 -26.79
CA LYS A 5 -66.35 19.95 -27.23
C LYS A 5 -65.84 19.11 -26.03
N GLN A 6 -66.70 18.30 -25.42
CA GLN A 6 -66.79 16.83 -25.57
C GLN A 6 -65.63 16.10 -24.86
N TRP A 7 -65.79 15.61 -23.61
CA TRP A 7 -66.46 14.36 -23.22
C TRP A 7 -66.14 13.17 -24.14
N ARG A 8 -65.09 12.42 -23.78
CA ARG A 8 -64.94 10.96 -23.89
C ARG A 8 -63.57 10.56 -23.33
N ALA A 9 -63.55 9.97 -22.13
CA ALA A 9 -62.63 8.90 -21.68
C ALA A 9 -62.60 8.82 -20.15
N VAL A 10 -63.76 8.71 -19.50
CA VAL A 10 -63.89 8.17 -18.14
C VAL A 10 -64.20 6.69 -18.29
N VAL A 11 -63.18 5.85 -18.57
CA VAL A 11 -63.17 4.38 -18.34
C VAL A 11 -61.72 3.86 -18.14
N GLY A 12 -60.71 4.71 -17.97
CA GLY A 12 -59.30 4.31 -18.05
C GLY A 12 -58.60 3.88 -16.75
N GLU A 13 -59.18 4.12 -15.58
CA GLU A 13 -58.42 4.05 -14.30
C GLU A 13 -58.82 2.93 -13.33
N LEU A 14 -59.64 1.97 -13.76
CA LEU A 14 -59.98 0.79 -12.93
C LEU A 14 -59.51 -0.55 -13.51
N ALA A 15 -58.74 -0.56 -14.59
CA ALA A 15 -58.25 -1.79 -15.23
C ALA A 15 -56.73 -2.05 -15.08
N SER A 16 -55.95 -1.11 -14.52
CA SER A 16 -54.49 -1.25 -14.38
C SER A 16 -54.03 -1.81 -13.03
N GLY A 17 -54.93 -1.92 -12.05
CA GLY A 17 -54.62 -2.47 -10.71
C GLY A 17 -54.75 -3.99 -10.60
N VAL A 18 -55.42 -4.66 -11.55
CA VAL A 18 -55.70 -6.11 -11.49
C VAL A 18 -54.76 -6.92 -12.40
N LEU A 19 -54.06 -6.28 -13.35
CA LEU A 19 -53.14 -6.97 -14.27
C LEU A 19 -51.72 -7.17 -13.70
N LEU A 20 -51.33 -6.45 -12.64
CA LEU A 20 -50.00 -6.58 -12.03
C LEU A 20 -49.89 -7.71 -10.99
N LEU A 21 -51.02 -8.19 -10.47
CA LEU A 21 -51.09 -9.33 -9.55
C LEU A 21 -51.12 -10.69 -10.26
N ALA A 22 -51.44 -10.73 -11.56
CA ALA A 22 -51.50 -11.97 -12.34
C ALA A 22 -50.16 -12.37 -12.97
N VAL A 23 -49.22 -11.44 -13.20
CA VAL A 23 -47.89 -11.77 -13.77
C VAL A 23 -46.90 -12.25 -12.69
N VAL A 24 -47.10 -11.86 -11.42
CA VAL A 24 -46.29 -12.36 -10.30
C VAL A 24 -46.63 -13.81 -9.94
N PHE A 25 -47.79 -14.33 -10.35
CA PHE A 25 -48.20 -15.71 -10.07
C PHE A 25 -47.93 -16.72 -11.21
N LEU A 26 -47.63 -16.27 -12.43
CA LEU A 26 -47.58 -17.12 -13.63
C LEU A 26 -46.17 -17.42 -14.18
N VAL A 27 -45.11 -16.91 -13.56
CA VAL A 27 -43.73 -17.39 -13.79
C VAL A 27 -43.27 -18.36 -12.68
N GLY A 28 -44.14 -18.60 -11.69
CA GLY A 28 -43.88 -19.51 -10.56
C GLY A 28 -44.19 -20.99 -10.79
N GLN A 29 -44.71 -21.39 -11.96
CA GLN A 29 -45.12 -22.79 -12.19
C GLN A 29 -44.81 -23.25 -13.62
N PHE A 30 -43.55 -23.55 -13.94
CA PHE A 30 -43.20 -24.49 -15.03
C PHE A 30 -41.72 -24.93 -14.96
N VAL A 31 -41.27 -25.50 -13.84
CA VAL A 31 -40.14 -26.46 -13.82
C VAL A 31 -40.36 -27.47 -12.69
N THR A 32 -41.30 -28.41 -12.87
CA THR A 32 -41.28 -29.68 -12.14
C THR A 32 -40.55 -30.71 -13.00
N GLY A 33 -39.23 -30.55 -13.07
CA GLY A 33 -38.33 -31.68 -13.28
C GLY A 33 -37.80 -32.05 -11.89
N GLU A 34 -37.95 -33.31 -11.48
CA GLU A 34 -37.34 -33.87 -10.28
C GLU A 34 -35.83 -33.63 -10.31
N LYS A 35 -35.38 -32.50 -9.76
CA LYS A 35 -34.04 -32.37 -9.21
C LYS A 35 -34.14 -32.80 -7.76
N GLN A 36 -33.48 -33.90 -7.43
CA GLN A 36 -33.14 -34.26 -6.07
C GLN A 36 -32.73 -32.98 -5.34
N GLN A 37 -33.48 -32.61 -4.30
CA GLN A 37 -33.09 -31.58 -3.34
C GLN A 37 -31.86 -32.09 -2.61
N GLY A 38 -30.69 -31.93 -3.24
CA GLY A 38 -29.44 -31.87 -2.52
C GLY A 38 -29.58 -30.75 -1.50
N ALA A 39 -29.28 -31.06 -0.24
CA ALA A 39 -29.19 -30.06 0.81
C ALA A 39 -28.45 -28.81 0.30
N PRO A 40 -28.82 -27.59 0.72
CA PRO A 40 -28.01 -26.41 0.40
C PRO A 40 -26.54 -26.76 0.73
N PRO A 41 -25.59 -26.52 -0.18
CA PRO A 41 -24.21 -26.87 0.06
C PRO A 41 -23.83 -26.25 1.41
N GLN A 42 -23.49 -27.10 2.38
CA GLN A 42 -22.97 -26.62 3.65
C GLN A 42 -21.76 -25.78 3.27
N VAL A 43 -21.85 -24.46 3.49
CA VAL A 43 -20.72 -23.57 3.36
C VAL A 43 -19.80 -23.97 4.50
N GLU A 44 -18.86 -24.87 4.22
CA GLU A 44 -17.83 -25.25 5.18
C GLU A 44 -17.10 -23.97 5.59
N GLU A 45 -17.18 -23.63 6.87
CA GLU A 45 -16.45 -22.48 7.40
C GLU A 45 -14.95 -22.72 7.16
N PRO A 46 -14.23 -21.74 6.59
CA PRO A 46 -12.82 -21.90 6.30
C PRO A 46 -12.07 -22.19 7.60
N LEU A 47 -11.18 -23.20 7.56
CA LEU A 47 -10.34 -23.57 8.70
C LEU A 47 -9.64 -22.33 9.26
N SER A 48 -9.80 -22.08 10.55
CA SER A 48 -9.16 -20.94 11.23
C SER A 48 -7.81 -21.36 11.83
N VAL A 49 -6.76 -20.60 11.53
CA VAL A 49 -5.38 -20.83 11.97
C VAL A 49 -4.82 -19.57 12.63
N SER A 50 -4.13 -19.75 13.76
CA SER A 50 -3.46 -18.68 14.49
C SER A 50 -1.95 -18.83 14.46
N VAL A 51 -1.27 -17.81 13.93
CA VAL A 51 0.19 -17.73 13.89
C VAL A 51 0.64 -16.59 14.78
N THR A 52 1.58 -16.83 15.69
CA THR A 52 2.19 -15.78 16.52
C THR A 52 3.69 -15.71 16.31
N VAL A 53 4.21 -14.51 16.04
CA VAL A 53 5.64 -14.26 15.82
C VAL A 53 6.13 -13.21 16.81
N ASP A 54 7.24 -13.49 17.49
CA ASP A 54 7.86 -12.56 18.41
C ASP A 54 9.14 -11.95 17.81
N ALA A 55 8.98 -10.76 17.22
CA ALA A 55 10.07 -10.01 16.62
C ALA A 55 10.86 -9.17 17.65
N THR A 56 10.65 -9.37 18.96
CA THR A 56 11.46 -8.74 20.02
C THR A 56 12.53 -9.67 20.60
N ARG A 57 12.32 -10.99 20.50
CA ARG A 57 13.28 -11.97 21.06
C ARG A 57 14.64 -11.87 20.37
N PRO A 58 15.75 -12.09 21.08
CA PRO A 58 17.02 -12.31 20.40
C PRO A 58 16.85 -13.50 19.46
N THR A 59 17.17 -13.31 18.19
CA THR A 59 17.32 -14.43 17.26
C THR A 59 18.54 -15.21 17.76
N GLU A 60 18.40 -16.52 17.98
CA GLU A 60 19.55 -17.39 18.22
C GLU A 60 20.58 -17.17 17.10
N ALA A 61 21.83 -17.55 17.31
CA ALA A 61 22.96 -17.31 16.40
C ALA A 61 22.85 -18.05 15.04
N ALA A 62 21.63 -18.27 14.54
CA ALA A 62 21.33 -18.67 13.19
C ALA A 62 21.99 -17.71 12.20
N ALA A 63 22.64 -18.29 11.20
CA ALA A 63 23.25 -17.56 10.10
C ALA A 63 22.21 -16.64 9.44
N GLU A 64 22.65 -15.48 8.95
CA GLU A 64 21.81 -14.63 8.13
C GLU A 64 21.38 -15.42 6.90
N ILE A 65 20.07 -15.52 6.68
CA ILE A 65 19.51 -16.20 5.51
C ILE A 65 19.24 -15.13 4.46
N ALA A 66 19.64 -15.41 3.22
CA ALA A 66 19.56 -14.47 2.12
C ALA A 66 18.68 -14.99 0.99
N GLY A 67 17.87 -14.09 0.42
CA GLY A 67 17.13 -14.40 -0.81
C GLY A 67 15.91 -15.28 -0.55
N ASP A 68 15.56 -16.15 -1.48
CA ASP A 68 14.42 -17.07 -1.38
C ASP A 68 14.60 -18.18 -0.34
N GLU A 69 15.80 -18.35 0.21
CA GLU A 69 16.14 -19.39 1.18
C GLU A 69 15.34 -19.31 2.50
N TRP A 70 14.86 -18.14 2.92
CA TRP A 70 14.02 -18.07 4.14
C TRP A 70 12.62 -18.67 3.90
N TRP A 71 12.26 -18.92 2.63
CA TRP A 71 10.98 -19.41 2.16
C TRP A 71 11.11 -20.80 1.49
N ASN A 72 11.99 -21.64 2.05
CA ASN A 72 12.47 -22.95 1.56
C ASN A 72 11.43 -24.06 1.28
N GLY A 73 10.14 -23.77 1.16
CA GLY A 73 9.10 -24.81 0.96
C GLY A 73 8.05 -24.51 -0.10
N ILE A 74 8.16 -23.41 -0.86
CA ILE A 74 7.26 -23.10 -1.97
C ILE A 74 8.10 -22.68 -3.17
N ALA A 75 7.78 -23.21 -4.35
CA ALA A 75 8.40 -22.79 -5.60
C ALA A 75 8.32 -21.26 -5.72
N PRO A 76 9.46 -20.54 -5.80
CA PRO A 76 9.47 -19.09 -5.85
C PRO A 76 8.65 -18.63 -7.06
N SER A 77 7.62 -17.81 -6.81
CA SER A 77 6.93 -17.16 -7.92
C SER A 77 7.88 -16.12 -8.50
N THR A 78 8.13 -16.20 -9.81
CA THR A 78 8.90 -15.19 -10.55
C THR A 78 8.36 -13.80 -10.32
N ALA A 79 7.04 -13.64 -10.17
CA ALA A 79 6.41 -12.35 -9.92
C ALA A 79 6.67 -11.85 -8.48
N LEU A 80 6.66 -12.72 -7.46
CA LEU A 80 7.05 -12.33 -6.09
C LEU A 80 8.55 -12.00 -6.00
N VAL A 81 9.40 -12.71 -6.74
CA VAL A 81 10.84 -12.43 -6.81
C VAL A 81 11.10 -11.09 -7.51
N ARG A 82 10.47 -10.85 -8.66
CA ARG A 82 10.57 -9.58 -9.40
C ARG A 82 10.11 -8.39 -8.57
N ALA A 83 9.00 -8.54 -7.85
CA ALA A 83 8.49 -7.53 -6.93
C ALA A 83 9.32 -7.44 -5.62
N GLY A 84 10.41 -8.20 -5.51
CA GLY A 84 11.32 -8.17 -4.36
C GLY A 84 10.70 -8.72 -3.07
N TRP A 85 9.58 -9.45 -3.14
CA TRP A 85 8.85 -9.98 -1.98
C TRP A 85 9.55 -11.15 -1.30
N LEU A 86 10.33 -11.91 -2.07
CA LEU A 86 11.08 -13.08 -1.61
C LEU A 86 12.58 -12.82 -1.41
N THR A 87 13.14 -11.70 -1.89
CA THR A 87 14.59 -11.41 -1.85
C THR A 87 15.07 -10.81 -0.52
N LEU A 88 14.38 -11.11 0.58
CA LEU A 88 14.69 -10.55 1.89
C LEU A 88 15.95 -11.18 2.49
N LYS A 89 16.68 -10.36 3.24
CA LYS A 89 17.81 -10.82 4.07
C LYS A 89 17.48 -10.56 5.52
N GLY A 90 17.77 -11.53 6.37
CA GLY A 90 17.42 -11.42 7.77
C GLY A 90 17.77 -12.64 8.60
N ARG A 91 17.35 -12.58 9.86
CA ARG A 91 17.52 -13.67 10.82
C ARG A 91 16.18 -14.34 11.09
N ILE A 92 16.15 -15.66 11.18
CA ILE A 92 14.92 -16.40 11.48
C ILE A 92 14.35 -15.95 12.82
N LEU A 93 13.05 -15.72 12.84
CA LEU A 93 12.28 -15.45 14.04
C LEU A 93 11.59 -16.71 14.54
N PRO A 94 11.54 -16.93 15.86
CA PRO A 94 10.69 -17.97 16.42
C PRO A 94 9.22 -17.62 16.18
N PHE A 95 8.43 -18.64 15.89
CA PHE A 95 6.98 -18.53 15.71
C PHE A 95 6.27 -19.67 16.43
N ALA A 96 5.00 -19.44 16.75
CA ALA A 96 4.06 -20.45 17.20
C ALA A 96 2.93 -20.54 16.17
N CYS A 97 2.55 -21.76 15.80
CA CYS A 97 1.42 -22.06 14.91
C CYS A 97 0.57 -23.14 15.58
N ASP A 98 -0.75 -22.98 15.56
CA ASP A 98 -1.69 -23.92 16.17
C ASP A 98 -2.16 -25.02 15.21
N SER A 99 -1.68 -25.03 13.97
CA SER A 99 -2.14 -25.95 12.92
C SER A 99 -1.04 -26.32 11.94
N ASP A 100 -0.99 -27.60 11.56
CA ASP A 100 -0.11 -28.12 10.50
C ASP A 100 -0.67 -27.88 9.08
N ALA A 101 -1.89 -27.32 8.98
CA ALA A 101 -2.54 -26.94 7.73
C ALA A 101 -1.75 -25.87 6.96
N VAL A 102 -0.87 -25.14 7.65
CA VAL A 102 -0.04 -24.10 7.06
C VAL A 102 1.44 -24.35 7.33
N MET A 103 2.27 -23.86 6.42
CA MET A 103 3.70 -23.71 6.65
C MET A 103 3.99 -22.25 6.96
N VAL A 104 4.78 -21.97 7.99
CA VAL A 104 5.13 -20.62 8.39
C VAL A 104 6.64 -20.45 8.34
N ALA A 105 7.08 -19.29 7.87
CA ALA A 105 8.44 -18.82 8.09
C ALA A 105 8.40 -17.33 8.43
N ALA A 106 9.29 -16.91 9.33
CA ALA A 106 9.36 -15.54 9.78
C ALA A 106 10.82 -15.11 9.89
N ILE A 107 11.11 -13.87 9.50
CA ILE A 107 12.44 -13.29 9.55
C ILE A 107 12.40 -11.86 10.10
N ARG A 108 13.47 -11.48 10.79
CA ARG A 108 13.78 -10.11 11.16
C ARG A 108 14.67 -9.49 10.10
N THR A 109 14.19 -8.43 9.46
CA THR A 109 14.95 -7.62 8.51
C THR A 109 15.64 -6.47 9.24
N HIS A 110 16.50 -5.72 8.55
CA HIS A 110 17.19 -4.56 9.14
C HIS A 110 16.20 -3.46 9.62
N ASP A 111 15.07 -3.34 8.94
CA ASP A 111 14.04 -2.32 9.15
C ASP A 111 12.75 -2.89 9.75
N GLY A 112 12.66 -4.18 10.08
CA GLY A 112 11.45 -4.73 10.67
C GLY A 112 11.36 -6.25 10.63
N ALA A 113 10.24 -6.76 10.13
CA ALA A 113 9.99 -8.20 10.10
C ALA A 113 9.11 -8.59 8.90
N ALA A 114 9.31 -9.81 8.42
CA ALA A 114 8.43 -10.43 7.44
C ALA A 114 7.97 -11.80 7.95
N VAL A 115 6.72 -12.14 7.64
CA VAL A 115 6.12 -13.43 7.97
C VAL A 115 5.43 -13.94 6.72
N GLY A 116 5.91 -15.06 6.21
CA GLY A 116 5.21 -15.78 5.16
C GLY A 116 4.38 -16.92 5.77
N VAL A 117 3.22 -17.18 5.19
CA VAL A 117 2.37 -18.33 5.49
C VAL A 117 1.92 -19.00 4.19
N HIS A 118 2.11 -20.29 4.06
CA HIS A 118 1.62 -21.12 2.95
C HIS A 118 0.44 -21.96 3.41
N ASN A 119 -0.61 -22.01 2.62
CA ASN A 119 -1.70 -22.96 2.85
C ASN A 119 -1.40 -24.29 2.15
N ARG A 120 -1.29 -25.37 2.93
CA ARG A 120 -1.07 -26.74 2.43
C ARG A 120 -2.36 -27.49 2.12
N THR A 121 -3.50 -26.90 2.45
CA THR A 121 -4.81 -27.53 2.29
C THR A 121 -5.45 -27.18 0.94
N PRO A 122 -6.34 -28.04 0.43
CA PRO A 122 -7.10 -27.76 -0.79
C PRO A 122 -8.26 -26.77 -0.57
N GLN A 123 -8.45 -26.28 0.66
CA GLN A 123 -9.50 -25.32 1.02
C GLN A 123 -8.88 -23.99 1.46
N PRO A 124 -9.56 -22.85 1.32
CA PRO A 124 -9.09 -21.59 1.87
C PRO A 124 -8.96 -21.64 3.40
N VAL A 125 -7.92 -21.00 3.93
CA VAL A 125 -7.64 -20.93 5.38
C VAL A 125 -7.78 -19.50 5.87
N SER A 126 -8.53 -19.28 6.95
CA SER A 126 -8.59 -17.99 7.64
C SER A 126 -7.44 -17.88 8.62
N LEU A 127 -6.54 -16.93 8.40
CA LEU A 127 -5.36 -16.68 9.20
C LEU A 127 -5.58 -15.51 10.15
N ARG A 128 -5.25 -15.72 11.43
CA ARG A 128 -5.02 -14.66 12.41
C ARG A 128 -3.52 -14.59 12.73
N LEU A 129 -2.83 -13.62 12.13
CA LEU A 129 -1.42 -13.37 12.42
C LEU A 129 -1.28 -12.40 13.61
N GLY A 130 -0.70 -12.84 14.72
CA GLY A 130 -0.22 -11.99 15.80
C GLY A 130 1.28 -11.73 15.67
N ILE A 131 1.71 -10.47 15.63
CA ILE A 131 3.14 -10.13 15.64
C ILE A 131 3.48 -9.20 16.79
N ILE A 132 4.53 -9.53 17.54
CA ILE A 132 5.07 -8.69 18.61
C ILE A 132 6.28 -7.95 18.04
N LEU A 133 6.14 -6.64 17.83
CA LEU A 133 7.20 -5.81 17.25
C LEU A 133 7.90 -4.97 18.33
N PRO A 134 9.21 -4.67 18.18
CA PRO A 134 9.91 -3.70 19.01
C PRO A 134 9.22 -2.33 19.03
N GLN A 135 9.51 -1.51 20.03
CA GLN A 135 8.90 -0.19 20.15
C GLN A 135 9.24 0.71 18.94
N ALA A 136 8.25 1.01 18.10
CA ALA A 136 8.35 1.88 16.93
C ALA A 136 6.96 2.05 16.26
N SER A 137 6.95 2.69 15.08
CA SER A 137 5.83 2.73 14.15
C SER A 137 6.21 1.95 12.89
N TYR A 138 5.34 1.04 12.45
CA TYR A 138 5.55 0.18 11.30
C TYR A 138 4.45 0.36 10.27
N SER A 139 4.81 0.52 9.00
CA SER A 139 3.89 0.24 7.90
C SER A 139 3.70 -1.27 7.81
N ALA A 140 2.49 -1.70 7.40
CA ALA A 140 2.16 -3.11 7.25
C ALA A 140 1.62 -3.33 5.84
N GLN A 141 2.14 -4.33 5.15
CA GLN A 141 1.71 -4.70 3.81
C GLN A 141 1.57 -6.22 3.72
N ARG A 142 0.75 -6.69 2.78
CA ARG A 142 0.49 -8.09 2.54
C ARG A 142 0.47 -8.39 1.06
N ALA A 143 1.33 -9.31 0.61
CA ALA A 143 1.24 -9.91 -0.71
C ALA A 143 0.48 -11.24 -0.60
N VAL A 144 -0.59 -11.42 -1.36
CA VAL A 144 -1.35 -12.67 -1.46
C VAL A 144 -1.12 -13.27 -2.84
N ARG A 145 -0.65 -14.52 -2.87
CA ARG A 145 -0.49 -15.32 -4.08
C ARG A 145 -1.66 -16.29 -4.20
N SER A 146 -2.34 -16.24 -5.35
CA SER A 146 -3.38 -17.19 -5.76
C SER A 146 -3.08 -17.68 -7.17
N GLY A 147 -2.61 -18.92 -7.31
CA GLY A 147 -2.08 -19.43 -8.58
C GLY A 147 -0.88 -18.60 -9.06
N ASP A 148 -1.02 -18.02 -10.26
CA ASP A 148 -0.02 -17.15 -10.90
C ASP A 148 -0.23 -15.66 -10.59
N SER A 149 -1.37 -15.30 -9.99
CA SER A 149 -1.67 -13.92 -9.60
C SER A 149 -1.06 -13.56 -8.25
N ILE A 150 -0.61 -12.31 -8.13
CA ILE A 150 -0.19 -11.70 -6.87
C ILE A 150 -0.97 -10.41 -6.69
N THR A 151 -1.53 -10.23 -5.51
CA THR A 151 -2.14 -8.98 -5.08
C THR A 151 -1.34 -8.44 -3.91
N VAL A 152 -1.04 -7.15 -3.92
CA VAL A 152 -0.38 -6.47 -2.80
C VAL A 152 -1.37 -5.51 -2.18
N GLU A 153 -1.52 -5.58 -0.87
CA GLU A 153 -2.44 -4.76 -0.11
C GLU A 153 -1.70 -4.06 1.03
N ALA A 154 -1.92 -2.76 1.17
CA ALA A 154 -1.55 -2.05 2.38
C ALA A 154 -2.53 -2.36 3.52
N LEU A 155 -1.99 -2.63 4.70
CA LEU A 155 -2.74 -2.88 5.92
C LEU A 155 -2.61 -1.70 6.88
N GLN A 156 -3.49 -1.65 7.89
CA GLN A 156 -3.37 -0.66 8.96
C GLN A 156 -1.98 -0.75 9.60
N SER A 157 -1.30 0.38 9.76
CA SER A 157 0.01 0.46 10.42
C SER A 157 -0.03 -0.05 11.86
N VAL A 158 1.13 -0.46 12.38
CA VAL A 158 1.28 -0.91 13.76
C VAL A 158 2.11 0.10 14.54
N ARG A 159 1.52 0.67 15.60
CA ARG A 159 2.22 1.58 16.52
C ARG A 159 2.32 0.90 17.87
N THR A 160 3.55 0.60 18.27
CA THR A 160 3.83 -0.18 19.48
C THR A 160 4.65 0.68 20.45
N ALA A 161 4.03 1.05 21.57
CA ALA A 161 4.70 1.65 22.72
C ALA A 161 5.32 0.59 23.66
N LYS A 162 4.77 -0.63 23.60
CA LYS A 162 5.16 -1.79 24.39
C LYS A 162 5.03 -3.03 23.50
N ALA A 163 5.88 -4.03 23.75
CA ALA A 163 5.85 -5.31 23.06
C ALA A 163 4.53 -6.07 23.32
N VAL A 164 3.51 -5.76 22.52
CA VAL A 164 2.17 -6.36 22.57
C VAL A 164 1.86 -6.91 21.18
N PRO A 165 1.19 -8.08 21.07
CA PRO A 165 0.79 -8.62 19.78
C PRO A 165 -0.12 -7.65 19.02
N ALA A 166 0.26 -7.31 17.79
CA ALA A 166 -0.58 -6.68 16.80
C ALA A 166 -1.18 -7.76 15.89
N TYR A 167 -2.51 -7.78 15.77
CA TYR A 167 -3.18 -8.79 14.97
C TYR A 167 -3.49 -8.29 13.55
N LYS A 168 -3.23 -9.13 12.55
CA LYS A 168 -3.60 -8.94 11.15
C LYS A 168 -4.40 -10.15 10.66
N PRO A 169 -5.63 -9.94 10.18
CA PRO A 169 -6.41 -11.01 9.57
C PRO A 169 -5.96 -11.26 8.13
N GLY A 170 -6.21 -12.45 7.61
CA GLY A 170 -6.18 -12.70 6.18
C GLY A 170 -6.78 -14.02 5.77
N LEU A 171 -7.22 -14.08 4.52
CA LEU A 171 -7.63 -15.33 3.88
C LEU A 171 -6.46 -15.80 3.02
N ILE A 172 -6.04 -17.05 3.20
CA ILE A 172 -5.05 -17.69 2.35
C ILE A 172 -5.80 -18.59 1.36
N PRO A 173 -5.70 -18.35 0.04
CA PRO A 173 -6.31 -19.23 -0.96
C PRO A 173 -5.86 -20.69 -0.79
N ALA A 174 -6.64 -21.63 -1.31
CA ALA A 174 -6.25 -23.04 -1.38
C ALA A 174 -4.92 -23.19 -2.13
N GLY A 175 -3.94 -23.90 -1.54
CA GLY A 175 -2.58 -23.98 -2.10
C GLY A 175 -1.84 -22.63 -2.26
N GLY A 176 -2.43 -21.54 -1.74
CA GLY A 176 -1.93 -20.18 -1.89
C GLY A 176 -0.86 -19.83 -0.85
N SER A 177 -0.29 -18.63 -0.99
CA SER A 177 0.71 -18.12 -0.04
C SER A 177 0.42 -16.67 0.28
N VAL A 178 0.79 -16.25 1.48
CA VAL A 178 0.68 -14.86 1.90
C VAL A 178 1.98 -14.43 2.57
N ILE A 179 2.47 -13.23 2.26
CA ILE A 179 3.64 -12.64 2.89
C ILE A 179 3.23 -11.32 3.52
N TYR A 180 3.36 -11.21 4.83
CA TYR A 180 3.20 -9.99 5.59
C TYR A 180 4.56 -9.33 5.77
N ARG A 181 4.62 -8.02 5.55
CA ARG A 181 5.80 -7.19 5.83
C ARG A 181 5.43 -6.10 6.81
N PHE A 182 6.26 -5.95 7.84
CA PHE A 182 6.19 -4.90 8.83
C PHE A 182 7.48 -4.11 8.72
N ILE A 183 7.40 -2.90 8.18
CA ILE A 183 8.57 -2.08 7.83
C ILE A 183 8.58 -0.86 8.73
N ASN A 184 9.72 -0.53 9.33
CA ASN A 184 9.91 0.70 10.09
C ASN A 184 10.41 1.79 9.13
N PRO A 185 9.50 2.66 8.62
CA PRO A 185 9.88 3.66 7.63
C PRO A 185 10.87 4.70 8.18
N LEU A 186 10.97 4.89 9.50
CA LEU A 186 11.95 5.80 10.09
C LEU A 186 13.37 5.22 10.11
N VAL A 187 13.52 3.88 10.10
CA VAL A 187 14.82 3.25 9.86
C VAL A 187 15.21 3.42 8.39
N ARG A 188 14.29 3.12 7.46
CA ARG A 188 14.52 3.36 6.02
C ARG A 188 14.87 4.83 5.72
N ALA A 189 14.20 5.78 6.35
CA ALA A 189 14.51 7.20 6.19
C ALA A 189 15.90 7.56 6.74
N ALA A 190 16.32 6.96 7.87
CA ALA A 190 17.67 7.16 8.38
C ALA A 190 18.74 6.60 7.44
N ASP A 191 18.47 5.48 6.79
CA ASP A 191 19.36 4.81 5.86
C ASP A 191 19.46 5.60 4.54
N ALA A 192 18.31 6.00 3.97
CA ALA A 192 18.24 6.87 2.80
C ALA A 192 18.94 8.22 3.03
N TYR A 193 18.80 8.81 4.23
CA TYR A 193 19.54 10.02 4.59
C TYR A 193 21.06 9.80 4.57
N ARG A 194 21.56 8.67 5.08
CA ARG A 194 23.00 8.36 5.06
C ARG A 194 23.49 8.22 3.61
N SER A 195 22.75 7.51 2.77
CA SER A 195 23.05 7.36 1.34
C SER A 195 23.06 8.71 0.62
N ALA A 196 22.01 9.52 0.76
CA ALA A 196 21.93 10.86 0.16
C ALA A 196 23.06 11.79 0.65
N SER A 197 23.39 11.73 1.95
CA SER A 197 24.49 12.53 2.50
C SER A 197 25.86 12.08 1.97
N ALA A 198 26.05 10.80 1.64
CA ALA A 198 27.27 10.29 1.04
C ALA A 198 27.41 10.78 -0.41
N GLU A 199 26.34 10.73 -1.20
CA GLU A 199 26.33 11.28 -2.56
C GLU A 199 26.62 12.79 -2.57
N ILE A 200 26.01 13.56 -1.66
CA ILE A 200 26.31 14.99 -1.50
C ILE A 200 27.78 15.20 -1.11
N ALA A 201 28.34 14.37 -0.23
CA ALA A 201 29.74 14.47 0.16
C ALA A 201 30.71 14.23 -1.02
N GLY A 202 30.29 13.47 -2.04
CA GLY A 202 31.03 13.31 -3.29
C GLY A 202 31.30 14.62 -4.04
N LEU A 203 30.51 15.68 -3.80
CA LEU A 203 30.73 17.01 -4.39
C LEU A 203 31.84 17.83 -3.70
N ARG A 204 32.37 17.37 -2.56
CA ARG A 204 33.21 18.21 -1.68
C ARG A 204 34.49 18.72 -2.35
N SER A 205 35.15 17.91 -3.17
CA SER A 205 36.41 18.26 -3.83
C SER A 205 36.20 19.09 -5.11
N GLY A 206 35.26 18.71 -5.96
CA GLY A 206 35.03 19.37 -7.26
C GLY A 206 34.07 20.57 -7.21
N HIS A 207 33.13 20.59 -6.26
CA HIS A 207 32.05 21.58 -6.19
C HIS A 207 31.76 22.03 -4.74
N PRO A 208 32.75 22.58 -4.00
CA PRO A 208 32.65 22.83 -2.55
C PRO A 208 31.55 23.81 -2.15
N THR A 209 31.17 24.75 -3.02
CA THR A 209 30.06 25.67 -2.78
C THR A 209 28.71 24.97 -2.88
N GLN A 210 28.52 24.05 -3.84
CA GLN A 210 27.28 23.28 -3.95
C GLN A 210 27.17 22.25 -2.83
N TYR A 211 28.29 21.60 -2.49
CA TYR A 211 28.39 20.73 -1.31
C TYR A 211 27.89 21.43 -0.04
N ARG A 212 28.42 22.62 0.29
CA ARG A 212 28.00 23.37 1.48
C ARG A 212 26.51 23.72 1.44
N ARG A 213 26.00 24.25 0.33
CA ARG A 213 24.58 24.60 0.18
C ARG A 213 23.65 23.41 0.39
N LEU A 214 23.96 22.26 -0.23
CA LEU A 214 23.17 21.05 -0.08
C LEU A 214 23.28 20.48 1.34
N LYS A 215 24.49 20.46 1.92
CA LYS A 215 24.70 19.98 3.28
C LYS A 215 23.99 20.83 4.32
N ASP A 216 23.98 22.16 4.13
CA ASP A 216 23.26 23.11 4.97
C ASP A 216 21.74 22.92 4.88
N ALA A 217 21.19 22.59 3.70
CA ALA A 217 19.77 22.36 3.52
C ALA A 217 19.26 21.13 4.30
N ILE A 218 20.07 20.08 4.40
CA ILE A 218 19.71 18.84 5.11
C ILE A 218 20.34 18.71 6.51
N LYS A 219 21.01 19.76 7.01
CA LYS A 219 21.78 19.70 8.27
C LYS A 219 20.95 19.31 9.48
N GLU A 220 19.66 19.66 9.47
CA GLU A 220 18.73 19.40 10.58
C GLU A 220 18.14 17.98 10.53
N CYS A 221 18.17 17.32 9.37
CA CYS A 221 17.52 16.02 9.16
C CYS A 221 17.95 14.93 10.17
N PRO A 222 19.24 14.74 10.53
CA PRO A 222 19.63 13.73 11.52
C PRO A 222 18.92 13.90 12.86
N TRP A 223 18.86 15.15 13.34
CA TRP A 223 18.24 15.47 14.61
C TRP A 223 16.72 15.25 14.52
N LEU A 224 16.08 15.70 13.43
CA LEU A 224 14.65 15.51 13.21
C LEU A 224 14.25 14.03 13.15
N LEU A 225 15.02 13.21 12.42
CA LEU A 225 14.81 11.76 12.35
C LEU A 225 14.94 11.10 13.72
N THR A 226 15.96 11.49 14.50
CA THR A 226 16.17 10.99 15.86
C THR A 226 15.00 11.33 16.78
N GLN A 227 14.46 12.57 16.71
CA GLN A 227 13.29 12.96 17.50
C GLN A 227 12.03 12.22 17.03
N ALA A 228 11.82 12.10 15.72
CA ALA A 228 10.68 11.36 15.16
C ALA A 228 10.68 9.90 15.62
N GLN A 229 11.83 9.22 15.59
CA GLN A 229 11.97 7.84 16.06
C GLN A 229 11.58 7.67 17.53
N LYS A 230 12.04 8.57 18.40
CA LYS A 230 11.71 8.55 19.83
C LYS A 230 10.22 8.76 20.09
N LEU A 231 9.57 9.60 19.30
CA LEU A 231 8.21 10.08 19.57
C LEU A 231 7.14 9.29 18.81
N ALA A 232 7.47 8.57 17.72
CA ALA A 232 6.52 7.89 16.84
C ALA A 232 5.66 6.82 17.54
N SER A 233 6.22 6.16 18.55
CA SER A 233 5.55 5.11 19.34
C SER A 233 4.67 5.66 20.46
N LEU A 234 4.77 6.96 20.79
CA LEU A 234 4.04 7.55 21.92
C LEU A 234 2.55 7.76 21.58
N PRO A 235 1.66 7.81 22.59
CA PRO A 235 0.22 7.99 22.36
C PRO A 235 -0.13 9.23 21.52
N ASN A 236 0.59 10.33 21.71
CA ASN A 236 0.43 11.55 20.91
C ASN A 236 1.38 11.53 19.70
N PRO A 237 0.88 11.35 18.46
CA PRO A 237 1.71 11.32 17.26
C PRO A 237 2.19 12.71 16.79
N ASP A 238 1.53 13.79 17.20
CA ASP A 238 1.71 15.12 16.60
C ASP A 238 3.17 15.63 16.63
N PRO A 239 3.94 15.47 17.74
CA PRO A 239 5.35 15.87 17.74
C PRO A 239 6.19 15.09 16.72
N ALA A 240 5.98 13.78 16.60
CA ALA A 240 6.70 12.95 15.65
C ALA A 240 6.38 13.36 14.21
N VAL A 241 5.10 13.58 13.89
CA VAL A 241 4.66 14.05 12.58
C VAL A 241 5.26 15.42 12.28
N SER A 242 5.27 16.34 13.23
CA SER A 242 5.88 17.67 13.05
C SER A 242 7.37 17.58 12.68
N HIS A 243 8.14 16.67 13.30
CA HIS A 243 9.55 16.46 12.96
C HIS A 243 9.73 15.83 11.57
N ILE A 244 8.89 14.84 11.22
CA ILE A 244 8.90 14.20 9.89
C ILE A 244 8.61 15.24 8.80
N HIS A 245 7.60 16.09 9.00
CA HIS A 245 7.21 17.13 8.05
C HIS A 245 8.24 18.24 7.89
N ARG A 246 8.92 18.62 8.99
CA ARG A 246 10.08 19.53 8.89
C ARG A 246 11.24 18.87 8.13
N ALA A 247 11.47 17.57 8.29
CA ALA A 247 12.49 16.85 7.52
C ALA A 247 12.13 16.80 6.03
N LEU A 248 10.85 16.58 5.67
CA LEU A 248 10.35 16.65 4.29
C LEU A 248 10.64 18.02 3.66
N LEU A 249 10.45 19.13 4.38
CA LEU A 249 10.80 20.46 3.89
C LEU A 249 12.30 20.62 3.61
N CYS A 250 13.16 20.11 4.49
CA CYS A 250 14.61 20.09 4.26
C CYS A 250 15.00 19.32 3.00
N VAL A 251 14.39 18.14 2.79
CA VAL A 251 14.62 17.30 1.61
C VAL A 251 14.19 18.01 0.33
N ARG A 252 12.99 18.60 0.32
CA ARG A 252 12.48 19.36 -0.84
C ARG A 252 13.32 20.58 -1.18
N HIS A 253 13.82 21.27 -0.16
CA HIS A 253 14.78 22.35 -0.38
C HIS A 253 16.06 21.82 -1.03
N ALA A 254 16.59 20.68 -0.58
CA ALA A 254 17.78 20.06 -1.18
C ALA A 254 17.52 19.56 -2.61
N GLN A 255 16.35 18.98 -2.90
CA GLN A 255 15.94 18.60 -4.26
C GLN A 255 15.92 19.83 -5.18
N ALA A 256 15.28 20.92 -4.76
CA ALA A 256 15.24 22.16 -5.53
C ALA A 256 16.64 22.75 -5.80
N LEU A 257 17.53 22.74 -4.79
CA LEU A 257 18.92 23.15 -4.95
C LEU A 257 19.69 22.26 -5.93
N THR A 258 19.43 20.95 -5.90
CA THR A 258 20.05 19.98 -6.81
C THR A 258 19.60 20.22 -8.24
N THR A 259 18.29 20.33 -8.48
CA THR A 259 17.72 20.62 -9.80
C THR A 259 18.26 21.92 -10.38
N ASN A 260 18.27 22.99 -9.60
CA ASN A 260 18.82 24.28 -10.02
C ASN A 260 20.34 24.20 -10.26
N GLY A 261 21.07 23.45 -9.42
CA GLY A 261 22.49 23.23 -9.58
C GLY A 261 22.84 22.51 -10.89
N VAL A 262 22.07 21.50 -11.26
CA VAL A 262 22.20 20.77 -12.53
C VAL A 262 21.83 21.67 -13.71
N GLY A 263 20.68 22.35 -13.65
CA GLY A 263 20.21 23.24 -14.73
C GLY A 263 21.16 24.39 -15.03
N LEU A 264 21.90 24.88 -14.02
CA LEU A 264 22.91 25.93 -14.17
C LEU A 264 24.32 25.40 -14.48
N GLY A 265 24.48 24.08 -14.69
CA GLY A 265 25.79 23.45 -14.96
C GLY A 265 26.77 23.49 -13.77
N ARG A 266 26.29 23.78 -12.56
CA ARG A 266 27.10 23.89 -11.33
C ARG A 266 27.31 22.53 -10.65
N ILE A 267 26.46 21.56 -10.96
CA ILE A 267 26.55 20.17 -10.53
C ILE A 267 26.55 19.31 -11.81
N PRO A 268 27.51 18.37 -11.97
CA PRO A 268 27.49 17.45 -13.10
C PRO A 268 26.20 16.63 -13.14
N ARG A 269 25.60 16.46 -14.33
CA ARG A 269 24.29 15.79 -14.49
C ARG A 269 24.24 14.41 -13.82
N ALA A 270 25.26 13.59 -14.00
CA ALA A 270 25.34 12.26 -13.39
C ALA A 270 25.38 12.30 -11.85
N ALA A 271 26.09 13.27 -11.26
CA ALA A 271 26.11 13.46 -9.81
C ALA A 271 24.76 13.98 -9.30
N GLY A 272 24.15 14.92 -10.03
CA GLY A 272 22.82 15.44 -9.73
C GLY A 272 21.75 14.36 -9.75
N GLN A 273 21.79 13.42 -10.70
CA GLN A 273 20.88 12.28 -10.77
C GLN A 273 21.00 11.34 -9.56
N ARG A 274 22.23 11.01 -9.12
CA ARG A 274 22.42 10.18 -7.91
C ARG A 274 21.93 10.88 -6.65
N ILE A 275 22.23 12.18 -6.51
CA ILE A 275 21.75 12.98 -5.37
C ILE A 275 20.22 13.05 -5.38
N ALA A 276 19.61 13.31 -6.54
CA ALA A 276 18.15 13.35 -6.67
C ALA A 276 17.52 12.01 -6.29
N GLY A 277 18.03 10.88 -6.82
CA GLY A 277 17.55 9.55 -6.46
C GLY A 277 17.63 9.27 -4.96
N GLY A 278 18.75 9.59 -4.31
CA GLY A 278 18.89 9.42 -2.85
C GLY A 278 17.96 10.33 -2.03
N LEU A 279 17.69 11.55 -2.52
CA LEU A 279 16.73 12.46 -1.88
C LEU A 279 15.28 12.00 -2.09
N ASP A 280 14.94 11.42 -3.25
CA ASP A 280 13.63 10.87 -3.55
C ASP A 280 13.34 9.63 -2.68
N GLU A 281 14.32 8.74 -2.50
CA GLU A 281 14.22 7.61 -1.57
C GLU A 281 13.98 8.08 -0.12
N LEU A 282 14.65 9.15 0.29
CA LEU A 282 14.45 9.75 1.61
C LEU A 282 13.07 10.40 1.74
N GLU A 283 12.59 11.10 0.71
CA GLU A 283 11.24 11.68 0.69
C GLU A 283 10.17 10.59 0.79
N ASP A 284 10.28 9.52 0.00
CA ASP A 284 9.35 8.40 0.01
C ASP A 284 9.31 7.72 1.39
N ALA A 285 10.48 7.46 2.00
CA ALA A 285 10.56 6.87 3.34
C ALA A 285 9.98 7.79 4.45
N LEU A 286 10.17 9.11 4.34
CA LEU A 286 9.56 10.09 5.23
C LEU A 286 8.05 10.18 5.03
N GLY A 287 7.58 10.07 3.79
CA GLY A 287 6.16 9.98 3.44
C GLY A 287 5.51 8.78 4.11
N ASP A 288 6.11 7.59 3.95
CA ASP A 288 5.68 6.35 4.59
C ASP A 288 5.69 6.47 6.12
N ALA A 289 6.69 7.13 6.69
CA ALA A 289 6.77 7.38 8.14
C ALA A 289 5.63 8.26 8.63
N SER A 290 5.34 9.35 7.91
CA SER A 290 4.21 10.22 8.22
C SER A 290 2.89 9.45 8.15
N ALA A 291 2.68 8.67 7.08
CA ALA A 291 1.46 7.87 6.93
C ALA A 291 1.31 6.82 8.03
N ALA A 292 2.38 6.11 8.37
CA ALA A 292 2.36 5.09 9.41
C ALA A 292 2.03 5.68 10.79
N VAL A 293 2.60 6.84 11.13
CA VAL A 293 2.35 7.53 12.40
C VAL A 293 0.93 8.10 12.46
N LEU A 294 0.42 8.62 11.33
CA LEU A 294 -0.94 9.15 11.20
C LEU A 294 -2.02 8.06 11.08
N GLY A 295 -1.65 6.81 10.84
CA GLY A 295 -2.59 5.71 10.61
C GLY A 295 -3.27 5.77 9.23
N LEU A 296 -2.58 6.30 8.22
CA LEU A 296 -3.06 6.35 6.84
C LEU A 296 -2.68 5.08 6.10
N VAL A 297 -3.63 4.54 5.35
CA VAL A 297 -3.45 3.33 4.54
C VAL A 297 -3.69 3.71 3.08
N ALA A 298 -2.60 3.86 2.32
CA ALA A 298 -2.65 4.13 0.89
C ALA A 298 -2.62 2.81 0.13
N ASN A 299 -3.44 2.67 -0.90
CA ASN A 299 -3.44 1.49 -1.76
C ASN A 299 -3.57 1.91 -3.22
N ALA A 300 -2.92 1.16 -4.12
CA ALA A 300 -3.05 1.33 -5.56
C ALA A 300 -3.20 -0.05 -6.19
N VAL A 301 -4.29 -0.27 -6.92
CA VAL A 301 -4.64 -1.55 -7.53
C VAL A 301 -4.82 -1.35 -9.02
N MET A 302 -4.25 -2.24 -9.83
CA MET A 302 -4.45 -2.27 -11.27
C MET A 302 -5.39 -3.43 -11.64
N SER A 303 -6.31 -3.17 -12.55
CA SER A 303 -7.20 -4.18 -13.12
C SER A 303 -7.23 -4.06 -14.65
N VAL A 304 -7.31 -5.19 -15.34
CA VAL A 304 -7.45 -5.25 -16.80
C VAL A 304 -8.94 -5.28 -17.14
N GLU A 305 -9.34 -4.56 -18.19
CA GLU A 305 -10.71 -4.62 -18.71
C GLU A 305 -10.89 -5.88 -19.57
N ASP A 306 -12.01 -6.58 -19.42
CA ASP A 306 -12.25 -7.93 -19.98
C ASP A 306 -12.29 -7.99 -21.53
N GLU A 307 -12.24 -6.85 -22.25
CA GLU A 307 -12.22 -6.80 -23.71
C GLU A 307 -10.88 -6.27 -24.29
N PRO A 308 -10.07 -7.12 -24.95
CA PRO A 308 -8.71 -6.80 -25.37
C PRO A 308 -8.72 -6.18 -26.77
N THR A 309 -9.04 -4.90 -26.89
CA THR A 309 -8.85 -4.18 -28.16
C THR A 309 -7.76 -3.09 -28.09
N ALA A 310 -7.32 -2.73 -26.88
CA ALA A 310 -6.08 -2.00 -26.62
C ALA A 310 -5.64 -2.31 -25.18
N ALA A 311 -4.35 -2.20 -24.87
CA ALA A 311 -3.80 -2.42 -23.53
C ALA A 311 -4.24 -1.30 -22.56
N GLN A 312 -5.53 -1.29 -22.22
CA GLN A 312 -6.16 -0.35 -21.31
C GLN A 312 -6.21 -0.99 -19.91
N TYR A 313 -5.66 -0.27 -18.95
CA TYR A 313 -5.63 -0.69 -17.55
C TYR A 313 -6.41 0.32 -16.72
N HIS A 314 -7.17 -0.19 -15.77
CA HIS A 314 -7.82 0.62 -14.75
C HIS A 314 -6.97 0.62 -13.49
N VAL A 315 -6.53 1.81 -13.07
CA VAL A 315 -5.78 2.01 -11.83
C VAL A 315 -6.68 2.70 -10.82
N THR A 316 -6.93 2.02 -9.71
CA THR A 316 -7.67 2.56 -8.58
C THR A 316 -6.69 2.96 -7.48
N VAL A 317 -6.58 4.26 -7.20
CA VAL A 317 -5.79 4.78 -6.09
C VAL A 317 -6.72 5.15 -4.94
N SER A 318 -6.39 4.73 -3.72
CA SER A 318 -7.21 5.02 -2.54
C SER A 318 -6.36 5.39 -1.33
N LEU A 319 -6.96 6.18 -0.44
CA LEU A 319 -6.41 6.52 0.86
C LEU A 319 -7.49 6.35 1.92
N ARG A 320 -7.25 5.44 2.86
CA ARG A 320 -8.06 5.27 4.08
C ARG A 320 -7.39 5.93 5.27
N ASN A 321 -8.17 6.69 6.03
CA ASN A 321 -7.73 7.23 7.31
C ASN A 321 -8.18 6.31 8.45
N ALA A 322 -7.31 5.38 8.85
CA ALA A 322 -7.53 4.52 10.01
C ALA A 322 -7.02 5.17 11.32
N GLY A 323 -6.53 6.41 11.25
CA GLY A 323 -6.09 7.21 12.39
C GLY A 323 -7.21 7.98 13.06
N SER A 324 -6.84 8.82 14.02
CA SER A 324 -7.77 9.65 14.81
C SER A 324 -7.83 11.12 14.37
N LYS A 325 -6.98 11.53 13.42
CA LYS A 325 -6.85 12.93 13.00
C LYS A 325 -7.46 13.14 11.63
N THR A 326 -8.10 14.27 11.41
CA THR A 326 -8.55 14.66 10.06
C THR A 326 -7.35 15.14 9.24
N ILE A 327 -7.21 14.62 8.02
CA ILE A 327 -6.17 15.03 7.07
C ILE A 327 -6.75 16.05 6.10
N ARG A 328 -5.94 17.03 5.67
CA ARG A 328 -6.37 18.10 4.76
C ARG A 328 -5.68 17.98 3.41
N ALA A 329 -6.34 18.52 2.38
CA ALA A 329 -5.84 18.66 1.02
C ALA A 329 -5.25 17.36 0.47
N VAL A 330 -6.03 16.28 0.56
CA VAL A 330 -5.65 14.98 -0.01
C VAL A 330 -5.76 15.06 -1.53
N ARG A 331 -4.75 14.53 -2.22
CA ARG A 331 -4.67 14.47 -3.68
C ARG A 331 -4.32 13.05 -4.09
N LEU A 332 -5.07 12.48 -5.02
CA LEU A 332 -4.81 11.16 -5.60
C LEU A 332 -4.53 11.33 -7.08
N TRP A 333 -3.47 10.71 -7.58
CA TRP A 333 -3.17 10.67 -9.01
C TRP A 333 -2.43 9.38 -9.36
N ALA A 334 -2.41 9.01 -10.64
CA ALA A 334 -1.55 7.94 -11.14
C ALA A 334 -0.54 8.53 -12.13
N ALA A 335 0.64 7.92 -12.24
CA ALA A 335 1.60 8.25 -13.28
C ALA A 335 2.42 7.01 -13.66
N GLY A 336 2.88 6.97 -14.91
CA GLY A 336 3.84 6.00 -15.42
C GLY A 336 5.02 6.72 -16.09
N ASP A 337 5.80 5.96 -16.86
CA ASP A 337 6.94 6.49 -17.62
C ASP A 337 6.51 7.41 -18.79
N GLU A 338 7.47 8.01 -19.50
CA GLU A 338 7.28 9.03 -20.54
C GLU A 338 6.28 8.65 -21.67
N ASN A 339 6.01 7.36 -21.86
CA ASN A 339 5.09 6.85 -22.88
C ASN A 339 3.73 6.40 -22.33
N THR A 340 3.46 6.61 -21.04
CA THR A 340 2.21 6.20 -20.38
C THR A 340 1.22 7.36 -20.39
N VAL A 341 0.06 7.17 -21.01
CA VAL A 341 -1.03 8.16 -20.94
C VAL A 341 -1.98 7.76 -19.82
N VAL A 342 -2.22 8.68 -18.90
CA VAL A 342 -3.12 8.49 -17.75
C VAL A 342 -4.27 9.48 -17.83
N GLU A 343 -5.50 8.98 -17.77
CA GLU A 343 -6.74 9.76 -17.81
C GLU A 343 -7.60 9.51 -16.56
N PRO A 344 -8.07 10.55 -15.86
CA PRO A 344 -7.73 11.95 -16.05
C PRO A 344 -6.26 12.24 -15.70
N SER A 345 -5.65 13.21 -16.38
CA SER A 345 -4.29 13.66 -16.09
C SER A 345 -4.20 14.48 -14.79
N ASP A 346 -5.31 15.13 -14.40
CA ASP A 346 -5.39 15.91 -13.18
C ASP A 346 -5.58 15.04 -11.94
N ALA A 347 -4.95 15.47 -10.84
CA ALA A 347 -5.14 14.81 -9.55
C ALA A 347 -6.56 15.02 -9.01
N ALA A 348 -7.18 13.95 -8.53
CA ALA A 348 -8.42 14.03 -7.77
C ALA A 348 -8.16 14.67 -6.40
N VAL A 349 -8.84 15.79 -6.10
CA VAL A 349 -8.61 16.58 -4.89
C VAL A 349 -9.75 16.40 -3.89
N PHE A 350 -9.41 16.05 -2.66
CA PHE A 350 -10.33 15.92 -1.53
C PHE A 350 -9.92 16.94 -0.45
N PRO A 351 -10.79 17.91 -0.10
CA PRO A 351 -10.44 18.96 0.86
C PRO A 351 -10.05 18.42 2.24
N THR A 352 -10.77 17.39 2.69
CA THR A 352 -10.60 16.77 4.00
C THR A 352 -10.85 15.27 3.94
N LEU A 353 -10.14 14.52 4.78
CA LEU A 353 -10.32 13.09 5.01
C LEU A 353 -10.45 12.82 6.50
N HIS A 354 -11.66 12.49 6.95
CA HIS A 354 -11.98 12.27 8.36
C HIS A 354 -11.53 10.88 8.85
N PRO A 355 -11.36 10.69 10.17
CA PRO A 355 -11.16 9.36 10.75
C PRO A 355 -12.22 8.34 10.29
N GLY A 356 -11.78 7.15 9.89
CA GLY A 356 -12.62 6.07 9.38
C GLY A 356 -13.02 6.20 7.91
N GLN A 357 -12.80 7.35 7.28
CA GLN A 357 -13.17 7.60 5.88
C GLN A 357 -12.12 7.02 4.92
N THR A 358 -12.58 6.62 3.74
CA THR A 358 -11.75 6.28 2.59
C THR A 358 -12.12 7.20 1.43
N VAL A 359 -11.12 7.69 0.71
CA VAL A 359 -11.28 8.36 -0.58
C VAL A 359 -10.61 7.53 -1.66
N THR A 360 -11.22 7.52 -2.85
CA THR A 360 -10.78 6.70 -3.98
C THR A 360 -10.88 7.52 -5.25
N ALA A 361 -9.94 7.32 -6.16
CA ALA A 361 -9.94 7.88 -7.51
C ALA A 361 -9.52 6.80 -8.50
N ASN A 362 -10.18 6.78 -9.66
CA ASN A 362 -9.97 5.82 -10.71
C ASN A 362 -9.32 6.52 -11.90
N PHE A 363 -8.34 5.86 -12.50
CA PHE A 363 -7.59 6.34 -13.65
C PHE A 363 -7.59 5.24 -14.72
N GLN A 364 -7.71 5.64 -15.97
CA GLN A 364 -7.46 4.82 -17.14
C GLN A 364 -6.01 5.04 -17.57
N VAL A 365 -5.31 3.95 -17.84
CA VAL A 365 -3.92 3.97 -18.26
C VAL A 365 -3.81 3.26 -19.60
N HIS A 366 -3.31 4.00 -20.58
CA HIS A 366 -3.05 3.49 -21.92
C HIS A 366 -1.55 3.21 -22.04
N LEU A 367 -1.21 1.92 -22.20
CA LEU A 367 0.15 1.50 -22.50
C LEU A 367 0.32 1.34 -24.02
N PRO A 368 1.50 1.68 -24.57
CA PRO A 368 1.78 1.43 -25.98
C PRO A 368 1.77 -0.08 -26.30
N GLU A 369 1.48 -0.45 -27.56
CA GLU A 369 1.50 -1.86 -27.95
C GLU A 369 2.85 -2.53 -27.66
N GLY A 370 2.83 -3.71 -27.02
CA GLY A 370 4.04 -4.47 -26.63
C GLY A 370 4.66 -4.06 -25.29
N ALA A 371 4.04 -3.14 -24.56
CA ALA A 371 4.54 -2.57 -23.31
C ALA A 371 4.06 -3.30 -22.04
N ALA A 372 4.23 -4.62 -21.97
CA ALA A 372 3.66 -5.43 -20.88
C ALA A 372 4.30 -5.21 -19.49
N ASP A 373 5.48 -4.58 -19.41
CA ASP A 373 6.32 -4.56 -18.19
C ASP A 373 6.58 -3.14 -17.61
N PHE A 374 5.76 -2.13 -17.93
CA PHE A 374 6.03 -0.75 -17.47
C PHE A 374 5.48 -0.50 -16.06
N PRO A 375 6.28 0.07 -15.15
CA PRO A 375 5.82 0.33 -13.79
C PRO A 375 4.85 1.51 -13.77
N ILE A 376 3.60 1.22 -13.41
CA ILE A 376 2.59 2.25 -13.13
C ILE A 376 2.54 2.48 -11.62
N TYR A 377 2.45 3.74 -11.21
CA TYR A 377 2.42 4.12 -9.80
C TYR A 377 1.15 4.91 -9.48
N GLY A 378 0.53 4.55 -8.35
CA GLY A 378 -0.45 5.38 -7.67
C GLY A 378 0.25 6.30 -6.68
N PHE A 379 -0.17 7.56 -6.63
CA PHE A 379 0.37 8.56 -5.74
C PHE A 379 -0.70 9.18 -4.86
N VAL A 380 -0.29 9.45 -3.62
CA VAL A 380 -1.12 10.12 -2.63
C VAL A 380 -0.36 11.29 -2.04
N GLY A 381 -0.89 12.49 -2.21
CA GLY A 381 -0.39 13.72 -1.60
C GLY A 381 -1.33 14.18 -0.48
N TYR A 382 -0.79 14.70 0.61
CA TYR A 382 -1.59 15.30 1.67
C TYR A 382 -0.82 16.34 2.47
N MET A 383 -1.53 17.19 3.21
CA MET A 383 -0.93 18.19 4.10
C MET A 383 -1.08 17.78 5.57
N ALA A 384 0.01 17.84 6.32
CA ALA A 384 0.00 17.78 7.78
C ALA A 384 1.06 18.73 8.36
N HIS A 385 0.78 19.34 9.52
CA HIS A 385 1.70 20.28 10.18
C HIS A 385 2.29 21.38 9.26
N GLY A 386 1.50 21.86 8.29
CA GLY A 386 1.90 22.91 7.37
C GLY A 386 2.87 22.49 6.27
N ALA A 387 3.21 21.20 6.16
CA ALA A 387 4.01 20.67 5.06
C ALA A 387 3.27 19.56 4.29
N PRO A 388 3.55 19.45 2.99
CA PRO A 388 3.08 18.34 2.15
C PRO A 388 3.90 17.06 2.38
N ALA A 389 3.23 15.93 2.37
CA ALA A 389 3.83 14.59 2.24
C ALA A 389 3.30 13.92 0.96
N ARG A 390 4.10 12.98 0.43
CA ARG A 390 3.75 12.17 -0.74
C ARG A 390 3.98 10.70 -0.41
N LEU A 391 3.07 9.84 -0.84
CA LEU A 391 3.22 8.39 -0.87
C LEU A 391 3.23 7.95 -2.32
N ARG A 392 4.10 7.00 -2.64
CA ARG A 392 4.16 6.31 -3.93
C ARG A 392 3.81 4.85 -3.68
N GLN A 393 2.88 4.30 -4.44
CA GLN A 393 2.47 2.90 -4.38
C GLN A 393 2.64 2.31 -5.77
N GLU A 394 3.39 1.21 -5.86
CA GLU A 394 3.46 0.43 -7.09
C GLU A 394 2.11 -0.25 -7.35
N CYS A 395 1.64 -0.17 -8.58
CA CYS A 395 0.46 -0.90 -9.01
C CYS A 395 0.89 -2.31 -9.42
N TYR A 396 0.21 -3.31 -8.86
CA TYR A 396 0.40 -4.74 -9.20
C TYR A 396 -0.85 -5.31 -9.82
#